data_AF-A0A3D1RFB4-F1
#
_entry.id   AF-A0A3D1RFB4-F1
#
_cell.length_a   1.000
_cell.length_b   1.000
_cell.length_c   1.000
_cell.angle_alpha   90.00
_cell.angle_beta   90.00
_cell.angle_gamma   90.00
#
_symmetry.space_group_name_H-M   'P 1'
#
loop_
_entity.id
_entity.type
_entity.pdbx_description
1 polymer ?
#
loop_
_entity_poly.entity_id
_entity_poly.type
_entity_poly.pdbx_seq_one_letter_code
_entity_poly.pdbx_strand_id
1 'polypeptide(L)'
;MRLIFILLFISCLRFTGKAQVLNYDTLSIYTQSVVLRVYDVGVRVPLTVEEQLTLANLFQAEENDLFNGVRDGKPVTWLDSTKTVYLNTFNVILAPSKRDTFYHNKALERSEVLSALTAKMLKRKYNTDDVMEQHFTTLYNWKEQAVEKIWMASSDTAVRNANLLHTIIVYDTLISKYIRAAAGSQYLARRLYVTDSLIAIDSVRKSALARSYIFNCMQHKSMSYADNFDKAFNSVFNLYADTGVYAIVYNADIIRNTELATTSSMASYVKQDHLSAYTLNEIIPLIAGREREIAIINKIFPNYNQHKDSLINTIFQKYQPEIDSIIGFDAHLYALSQIEVAIRFAYELELTIQQVSDLQDALSELRNLQEQYHQEDPLGEYDSRFFESEKLNEILSAEQYTEVLIAKYQGKAKSWAQFDWIAMLDADIASHYDSAAVHLELYNYHLAVLIAYYRNGNNAEEQYISVSRINEVMPAAKRELLELWEYQTPYADLPDTFFQW
;
A
#
# COMPACT_ATOMS: atom_id res chain seq x y z
N MET A 1 21.62 -32.24 -14.87
CA MET A 1 22.37 -31.09 -15.42
C MET A 1 23.29 -31.47 -16.60
N ARG A 2 24.15 -32.51 -16.50
CA ARG A 2 25.02 -32.95 -17.62
C ARG A 2 24.29 -33.37 -18.91
N LEU A 3 23.12 -34.00 -18.82
CA LEU A 3 22.36 -34.45 -20.00
C LEU A 3 21.74 -33.29 -20.81
N ILE A 4 21.30 -32.23 -20.11
CA ILE A 4 20.73 -31.01 -20.75
C ILE A 4 21.83 -30.25 -21.49
N PHE A 5 23.03 -30.19 -20.91
CA PHE A 5 24.19 -29.55 -21.56
C PHE A 5 24.63 -30.29 -22.84
N ILE A 6 24.58 -31.63 -22.85
CA ILE A 6 24.91 -32.43 -24.04
C ILE A 6 23.86 -32.25 -25.14
N LEU A 7 22.57 -32.17 -24.80
CA LEU A 7 21.51 -31.88 -25.78
C LEU A 7 21.63 -30.46 -26.37
N LEU A 8 21.96 -29.46 -25.54
CA LEU A 8 22.24 -28.09 -26.01
C LEU A 8 23.47 -28.04 -26.94
N PHE A 9 24.54 -28.76 -26.60
CA PHE A 9 25.76 -28.80 -27.41
C PHE A 9 25.56 -29.51 -28.77
N ILE A 10 24.78 -30.59 -28.80
CA ILE A 10 24.40 -31.28 -30.06
C ILE A 10 23.49 -30.40 -30.92
N SER A 11 22.67 -29.54 -30.31
CA SER A 11 21.82 -28.60 -31.03
C SER A 11 22.65 -27.47 -31.67
N CYS A 12 23.68 -26.97 -30.97
CA CYS A 12 24.60 -25.96 -31.51
C CYS A 12 25.50 -26.49 -32.63
N LEU A 13 25.89 -27.77 -32.59
CA LEU A 13 26.73 -28.40 -33.64
C LEU A 13 25.97 -28.68 -34.95
N ARG A 14 24.64 -28.58 -34.99
CA ARG A 14 23.84 -28.80 -36.22
C ARG A 14 23.80 -27.60 -37.16
N PHE A 15 24.38 -26.46 -36.79
CA PHE A 15 24.41 -25.25 -37.63
C PHE A 15 25.75 -25.00 -38.34
N THR A 16 26.65 -25.99 -38.43
CA THR A 16 27.69 -25.96 -39.48
C THR A 16 27.07 -26.42 -40.80
N GLY A 17 26.12 -25.66 -41.32
CA GLY A 17 25.68 -25.82 -42.70
C GLY A 17 26.92 -25.70 -43.58
N LYS A 18 27.33 -26.78 -44.25
CA LYS A 18 28.43 -26.71 -45.21
C LYS A 18 28.03 -25.66 -46.24
N ALA A 19 28.81 -24.59 -46.35
CA ALA A 19 28.63 -23.57 -47.37
C ALA A 19 28.42 -24.27 -48.71
N GLN A 20 27.28 -24.05 -49.36
CA GLN A 20 27.03 -24.67 -50.65
C GLN A 20 28.10 -24.16 -51.61
N VAL A 21 28.84 -25.07 -52.23
CA VAL A 21 29.83 -24.72 -53.25
C VAL A 21 29.08 -24.10 -54.42
N LEU A 22 29.38 -22.83 -54.71
CA LEU A 22 28.87 -22.16 -55.89
C LEU A 22 29.55 -22.72 -57.14
N ASN A 23 28.78 -22.82 -58.22
CA ASN A 23 29.33 -23.20 -59.52
C ASN A 23 30.35 -22.15 -60.01
N TYR A 24 31.42 -22.63 -60.66
CA TYR A 24 32.49 -21.77 -61.18
C TYR A 24 31.99 -20.72 -62.17
N ASP A 25 31.01 -21.06 -63.01
CA ASP A 25 30.44 -20.15 -64.00
C ASP A 25 29.63 -19.04 -63.30
N THR A 26 28.94 -19.36 -62.20
CA THR A 26 28.31 -18.33 -61.35
C THR A 26 29.35 -17.37 -60.76
N LEU A 27 30.49 -17.89 -60.31
CA LEU A 27 31.57 -17.09 -59.71
C LEU A 27 32.32 -16.20 -60.72
N SER A 28 32.48 -16.66 -61.96
CA SER A 28 33.35 -16.01 -62.96
C SER A 28 32.62 -15.05 -63.90
N ILE A 29 31.30 -15.22 -64.08
CA ILE A 29 30.52 -14.45 -65.06
C ILE A 29 29.79 -13.25 -64.43
N TYR A 30 29.32 -13.37 -63.18
CA TYR A 30 28.42 -12.39 -62.56
C TYR A 30 29.13 -11.45 -61.59
N THR A 31 28.49 -10.32 -61.30
CA THR A 31 28.99 -9.35 -60.31
C THR A 31 29.04 -9.98 -58.91
N GLN A 32 29.92 -9.46 -58.05
CA GLN A 32 30.04 -9.93 -56.66
C GLN A 32 28.71 -9.83 -55.89
N SER A 33 27.89 -8.80 -56.18
CA SER A 33 26.57 -8.63 -55.57
C SER A 33 25.63 -9.79 -55.94
N VAL A 34 25.53 -10.11 -57.24
CA VAL A 34 24.72 -11.24 -57.73
C VAL A 34 25.21 -12.56 -57.13
N VAL A 35 26.52 -12.79 -57.12
CA VAL A 35 27.13 -13.99 -56.52
C VAL A 35 26.75 -14.13 -55.05
N LEU A 36 26.83 -13.06 -54.26
CA LEU A 36 26.44 -13.07 -52.85
C LEU A 36 24.95 -13.35 -52.65
N ARG A 37 24.07 -12.83 -53.52
CA ARG A 37 22.64 -13.11 -53.46
C ARG A 37 22.32 -14.57 -53.80
N VAL A 38 22.98 -15.17 -54.79
CA VAL A 38 22.81 -16.60 -55.09
C VAL A 38 23.35 -17.46 -53.94
N TYR A 39 24.50 -17.08 -53.37
CA TYR A 39 25.05 -17.73 -52.18
C TYR A 39 24.08 -17.68 -50.99
N ASP A 40 23.48 -16.51 -50.73
CA ASP A 40 22.52 -16.30 -49.65
C ASP A 40 21.32 -17.26 -49.75
N VAL A 41 20.81 -17.49 -50.97
CA VAL A 41 19.77 -18.49 -51.23
C VAL A 41 20.31 -19.91 -51.02
N GLY A 42 21.49 -20.22 -51.58
CA GLY A 42 22.12 -21.55 -51.49
C GLY A 42 22.48 -22.02 -50.09
N VAL A 43 22.85 -21.08 -49.20
CA VAL A 43 23.11 -21.38 -47.78
C VAL A 43 21.82 -21.77 -47.04
N ARG A 44 20.67 -21.26 -47.48
CA ARG A 44 19.37 -21.54 -46.86
C ARG A 44 18.66 -22.73 -47.48
N VAL A 45 18.89 -23.00 -48.76
CA VAL A 45 18.24 -24.09 -49.49
C VAL A 45 19.20 -24.65 -50.55
N PRO A 46 19.36 -25.98 -50.65
CA PRO A 46 20.22 -26.57 -51.68
C PRO A 46 19.76 -26.23 -53.10
N LEU A 47 20.64 -25.58 -53.86
CA LEU A 47 20.41 -25.22 -55.27
C LEU A 47 21.10 -26.21 -56.24
N THR A 48 20.48 -26.52 -57.37
CA THR A 48 21.18 -27.15 -58.50
C THR A 48 22.05 -26.11 -59.22
N VAL A 49 22.99 -26.56 -60.05
CA VAL A 49 23.80 -25.64 -60.89
C VAL A 49 22.90 -24.78 -61.78
N GLU A 50 21.86 -25.38 -62.37
CA GLU A 50 20.89 -24.68 -63.20
C GLU A 50 20.09 -23.65 -62.41
N GLU A 51 19.64 -23.99 -61.19
CA GLU A 51 18.97 -23.03 -60.31
C GLU A 51 19.90 -21.88 -59.91
N GLN A 52 21.18 -22.14 -59.63
CA GLN A 52 22.17 -21.11 -59.32
C GLN A 52 22.35 -20.13 -60.50
N LEU A 53 22.49 -20.64 -61.72
CA LEU A 53 22.64 -19.81 -62.92
C LEU A 53 21.36 -19.04 -63.25
N THR A 54 20.19 -19.66 -63.06
CA THR A 54 18.89 -19.00 -63.31
C THR A 54 18.65 -17.88 -62.31
N LEU A 55 18.95 -18.10 -61.02
CA LEU A 55 18.90 -17.05 -60.00
C LEU A 55 19.93 -15.95 -60.25
N ALA A 56 21.14 -16.28 -60.70
CA ALA A 56 22.17 -15.30 -61.04
C ALA A 56 21.71 -14.36 -62.17
N ASN A 57 21.16 -14.93 -63.25
CA ASN A 57 20.56 -14.17 -64.34
C ASN A 57 19.41 -13.27 -63.85
N LEU A 58 18.53 -13.79 -63.01
CA LEU A 58 17.42 -13.03 -62.45
C LEU A 58 17.92 -11.81 -61.65
N PHE A 59 18.87 -12.02 -60.73
CA PHE A 59 19.41 -10.95 -59.90
C PHE A 59 20.20 -9.92 -60.70
N GLN A 60 20.93 -10.35 -61.74
CA GLN A 60 21.64 -9.44 -62.64
C GLN A 60 20.67 -8.56 -63.44
N ALA A 61 19.59 -9.14 -63.94
CA ALA A 61 18.55 -8.40 -64.66
C ALA A 61 17.84 -7.39 -63.74
N GLU A 62 17.50 -7.80 -62.51
CA GLU A 62 16.93 -6.91 -61.50
C GLU A 62 17.85 -5.72 -61.19
N GLU A 63 19.13 -5.97 -60.92
CA GLU A 63 20.10 -4.91 -60.64
C GLU A 63 20.22 -3.92 -61.81
N ASN A 64 20.27 -4.43 -63.05
CA ASN A 64 20.35 -3.59 -64.25
C ASN A 64 19.09 -2.72 -64.43
N ASP A 65 17.90 -3.30 -64.27
CA ASP A 65 16.64 -2.58 -64.43
C ASP A 65 16.44 -1.53 -63.35
N LEU A 66 16.77 -1.86 -62.08
CA LEU A 66 16.71 -0.90 -60.99
C LEU A 66 17.73 0.22 -61.16
N PHE A 67 18.96 -0.10 -61.58
CA PHE A 67 19.99 0.90 -61.86
C PHE A 67 19.58 1.86 -62.97
N ASN A 68 19.11 1.34 -64.10
CA ASN A 68 18.62 2.15 -65.21
C ASN A 68 17.41 2.99 -64.76
N GLY A 69 16.48 2.42 -63.99
CA GLY A 69 15.34 3.15 -63.45
C GLY A 69 15.73 4.32 -62.56
N VAL A 70 16.70 4.14 -61.66
CA VAL A 70 17.23 5.21 -60.82
C VAL A 70 17.93 6.28 -61.67
N ARG A 71 18.79 5.87 -62.61
CA ARG A 71 19.50 6.78 -63.53
C ARG A 71 18.52 7.62 -64.35
N ASP A 72 17.44 7.01 -64.82
CA ASP A 72 16.44 7.64 -65.68
C ASP A 72 15.35 8.38 -64.87
N GLY A 73 15.53 8.53 -63.54
CA GLY A 73 14.65 9.31 -62.67
C GLY A 73 13.25 8.71 -62.47
N LYS A 74 13.10 7.38 -62.52
CA LYS A 74 11.81 6.71 -62.29
C LYS A 74 11.30 6.92 -60.85
N PRO A 75 9.97 7.00 -60.65
CA PRO A 75 9.39 7.16 -59.32
C PRO A 75 9.60 5.90 -58.47
N VAL A 76 9.60 6.06 -57.13
CA VAL A 76 9.74 4.96 -56.17
C VAL A 76 8.71 3.85 -56.38
N THR A 77 7.47 4.20 -56.73
CA THR A 77 6.40 3.23 -57.03
C THR A 77 6.73 2.31 -58.21
N TRP A 78 7.49 2.80 -59.20
CA TRP A 78 7.97 1.98 -60.30
C TRP A 78 9.05 1.00 -59.81
N LEU A 79 10.01 1.48 -59.00
CA LEU A 79 11.06 0.62 -58.43
C LEU A 79 10.46 -0.51 -57.58
N ASP A 80 9.45 -0.21 -56.76
CA ASP A 80 8.75 -1.21 -55.94
C ASP A 80 7.98 -2.22 -56.79
N SER A 81 7.34 -1.75 -57.86
CA SER A 81 6.65 -2.61 -58.82
C SER A 81 7.62 -3.54 -59.54
N THR A 82 8.77 -3.02 -59.99
CA THR A 82 9.85 -3.80 -60.62
C THR A 82 10.38 -4.87 -59.66
N LYS A 83 10.70 -4.51 -58.40
CA LYS A 83 11.09 -5.48 -57.37
C LYS A 83 10.04 -6.57 -57.17
N THR A 84 8.76 -6.20 -57.19
CA THR A 84 7.65 -7.16 -57.05
C THR A 84 7.60 -8.15 -58.20
N VAL A 85 7.84 -7.70 -59.44
CA VAL A 85 7.93 -8.58 -60.61
C VAL A 85 9.08 -9.57 -60.46
N TYR A 86 10.27 -9.09 -60.11
CA TYR A 86 11.44 -9.96 -59.90
C TYR A 86 11.26 -10.94 -58.73
N LEU A 87 10.60 -10.52 -57.64
CA LEU A 87 10.24 -11.39 -56.52
C LEU A 87 9.25 -12.49 -56.94
N ASN A 88 8.27 -12.17 -57.78
CA ASN A 88 7.34 -13.16 -58.31
C ASN A 88 8.07 -14.18 -59.19
N THR A 89 8.99 -13.74 -60.05
CA THR A 89 9.80 -14.63 -60.87
C THR A 89 10.72 -15.51 -60.00
N PHE A 90 11.34 -14.94 -58.96
CA PHE A 90 12.10 -15.69 -57.97
C PHE A 90 11.27 -16.83 -57.33
N ASN A 91 10.01 -16.54 -56.99
CA ASN A 91 9.09 -17.51 -56.40
C ASN A 91 8.65 -18.63 -57.36
N VAL A 92 8.84 -18.45 -58.67
CA VAL A 92 8.58 -19.48 -59.69
C VAL A 92 9.83 -20.34 -59.94
N ILE A 93 11.03 -19.74 -59.88
CA ILE A 93 12.30 -20.46 -60.10
C ILE A 93 12.52 -21.54 -59.04
N LEU A 94 12.19 -21.26 -57.79
CA LEU A 94 12.30 -22.25 -56.71
C LEU A 94 11.06 -23.14 -56.65
N ALA A 95 11.28 -24.47 -56.60
CA ALA A 95 10.21 -25.41 -56.29
C ALA A 95 9.49 -25.01 -54.98
N PRO A 96 8.16 -25.21 -54.84
CA PRO A 96 7.41 -24.74 -53.67
C PRO A 96 8.03 -25.13 -52.32
N SER A 97 8.48 -26.38 -52.17
CA SER A 97 9.15 -26.83 -50.94
C SER A 97 10.46 -26.09 -50.64
N LYS A 98 11.25 -25.79 -51.67
CA LYS A 98 12.49 -25.02 -51.56
C LYS A 98 12.20 -23.56 -51.23
N ARG A 99 11.24 -22.95 -51.91
CA ARG A 99 10.81 -21.57 -51.65
C ARG A 99 10.33 -21.41 -50.21
N ASP A 100 9.48 -22.30 -49.74
CA ASP A 100 8.93 -22.26 -48.39
C ASP A 100 10.04 -22.46 -47.35
N THR A 101 11.02 -23.33 -47.64
CA THR A 101 12.23 -23.50 -46.80
C THR A 101 13.10 -22.23 -46.77
N PHE A 102 13.30 -21.59 -47.91
CA PHE A 102 14.10 -20.35 -48.01
C PHE A 102 13.49 -19.25 -47.14
N TYR A 103 12.20 -18.97 -47.32
CA TYR A 103 11.53 -17.94 -46.54
C TYR A 103 11.42 -18.31 -45.06
N HIS A 104 11.20 -19.58 -44.73
CA HIS A 104 11.25 -20.04 -43.33
C HIS A 104 12.59 -19.75 -42.67
N ASN A 105 13.71 -20.09 -43.34
CA ASN A 105 15.05 -19.86 -42.79
C ASN A 105 15.41 -18.38 -42.70
N LYS A 106 14.97 -17.57 -43.67
CA LYS A 106 15.15 -16.10 -43.64
C LYS A 106 14.33 -15.45 -42.52
N ALA A 107 13.10 -15.91 -42.32
CA ALA A 107 12.23 -15.51 -41.22
C ALA A 107 12.81 -15.90 -39.86
N LEU A 108 13.37 -17.11 -39.75
CA LEU A 108 13.97 -17.63 -38.52
C LEU A 108 15.13 -16.74 -38.03
N GLU A 109 16.07 -16.39 -38.90
CA GLU A 109 17.20 -15.53 -38.57
C GLU A 109 16.74 -14.14 -38.06
N ARG A 110 15.80 -13.53 -38.79
CA ARG A 110 15.20 -12.25 -38.40
C ARG A 110 14.50 -12.35 -37.05
N SER A 111 13.73 -13.42 -36.85
CA SER A 111 12.99 -13.72 -35.61
C SER A 111 13.93 -13.87 -34.42
N GLU A 112 15.03 -14.59 -34.58
CA GLU A 112 16.06 -14.76 -33.54
C GLU A 112 16.70 -13.43 -33.13
N VAL A 113 17.06 -12.58 -34.11
CA VAL A 113 17.64 -11.26 -33.83
C VAL A 113 16.64 -10.34 -33.13
N LEU A 114 15.41 -10.24 -33.65
CA LEU A 114 14.37 -9.37 -33.08
C LEU A 114 13.95 -9.82 -31.68
N SER A 115 13.78 -11.13 -31.47
CA SER A 115 13.43 -11.69 -30.17
C SER A 115 14.53 -11.48 -29.14
N ALA A 116 15.81 -11.68 -29.50
CA ALA A 116 16.94 -11.42 -28.62
C ALA A 116 17.07 -9.93 -28.26
N LEU A 117 16.92 -9.02 -29.22
CA LEU A 117 16.93 -7.57 -28.98
C LEU A 117 15.79 -7.16 -28.05
N THR A 118 14.58 -7.65 -28.32
CA THR A 118 13.39 -7.35 -27.51
C THR A 118 13.54 -7.87 -26.09
N ALA A 119 14.03 -9.11 -25.92
CA ALA A 119 14.31 -9.69 -24.62
C ALA A 119 15.35 -8.88 -23.83
N LYS A 120 16.44 -8.45 -24.46
CA LYS A 120 17.45 -7.56 -23.84
C LYS A 120 16.86 -6.22 -23.42
N MET A 121 16.02 -5.61 -24.26
CA MET A 121 15.32 -4.37 -23.91
C MET A 121 14.41 -4.56 -22.71
N LEU A 122 13.62 -5.64 -22.67
CA LEU A 122 12.72 -5.95 -21.55
C LEU A 122 13.50 -6.25 -20.27
N LYS A 123 14.58 -7.01 -20.36
CA LYS A 123 15.49 -7.26 -19.24
C LYS A 123 16.02 -5.96 -18.66
N ARG A 124 16.53 -5.06 -19.50
CA ARG A 124 17.03 -3.74 -19.07
C ARG A 124 15.92 -2.89 -18.45
N LYS A 125 14.74 -2.86 -19.08
CA LYS A 125 13.59 -2.06 -18.62
C LYS A 125 13.09 -2.51 -17.24
N TYR A 126 12.99 -3.82 -17.02
CA TYR A 126 12.41 -4.40 -15.82
C TYR A 126 13.45 -4.91 -14.81
N ASN A 127 14.74 -4.82 -15.12
CA ASN A 127 15.85 -5.33 -14.32
C ASN A 127 15.68 -6.81 -13.92
N THR A 128 15.37 -7.67 -14.91
CA THR A 128 15.15 -9.11 -14.68
C THR A 128 16.43 -9.92 -14.80
N ASP A 129 16.37 -11.18 -14.37
CA ASP A 129 17.46 -12.15 -14.53
C ASP A 129 17.57 -12.72 -15.96
N ASP A 130 18.61 -13.54 -16.18
CA ASP A 130 18.88 -14.22 -17.46
C ASP A 130 17.81 -15.25 -17.80
N VAL A 131 17.14 -15.83 -16.80
CA VAL A 131 16.09 -16.83 -17.00
C VAL A 131 14.87 -16.17 -17.65
N MET A 132 14.46 -15.00 -17.14
CA MET A 132 13.37 -14.23 -17.73
C MET A 132 13.73 -13.71 -19.13
N GLU A 133 14.98 -13.31 -19.37
CA GLU A 133 15.47 -12.96 -20.71
C GLU A 133 15.33 -14.14 -21.69
N GLN A 134 15.71 -15.35 -21.27
CA GLN A 134 15.58 -16.56 -22.09
C GLN A 134 14.10 -16.87 -22.40
N HIS A 135 13.20 -16.70 -21.43
CA HIS A 135 11.77 -16.85 -21.65
C HIS A 135 11.22 -15.83 -22.66
N PHE A 136 11.59 -14.56 -22.55
CA PHE A 136 11.20 -13.55 -23.55
C PHE A 136 11.74 -13.90 -24.94
N THR A 137 13.02 -14.25 -25.04
CA THR A 137 13.64 -14.63 -26.32
C THR A 137 12.86 -15.78 -26.97
N THR A 138 12.53 -16.81 -26.19
CA THR A 138 11.79 -17.98 -26.68
C THR A 138 10.38 -17.61 -27.16
N LEU A 139 9.63 -16.83 -26.37
CA LEU A 139 8.25 -16.45 -26.69
C LEU A 139 8.14 -15.54 -27.91
N TYR A 140 9.01 -14.54 -28.01
CA TYR A 140 9.06 -13.67 -29.18
C TYR A 140 9.51 -14.44 -30.42
N ASN A 141 10.49 -15.35 -30.30
CA ASN A 141 10.90 -16.20 -31.43
C ASN A 141 9.74 -17.08 -31.92
N TRP A 142 8.98 -17.70 -31.02
CA TRP A 142 7.79 -18.49 -31.40
C TRP A 142 6.70 -17.65 -32.06
N LYS A 143 6.46 -16.43 -31.55
CA LYS A 143 5.49 -15.50 -32.14
C LYS A 143 5.88 -15.15 -33.57
N GLU A 144 7.10 -14.70 -33.78
CA GLU A 144 7.60 -14.27 -35.09
C GLU A 144 7.63 -15.45 -36.08
N GLN A 145 8.09 -16.63 -35.67
CA GLN A 145 8.03 -17.84 -36.51
C GLN A 145 6.59 -18.21 -36.90
N ALA A 146 5.62 -18.09 -35.98
CA ALA A 146 4.22 -18.38 -36.27
C ALA A 146 3.61 -17.36 -37.24
N VAL A 147 3.92 -16.07 -37.06
CA VAL A 147 3.50 -14.99 -37.97
C VAL A 147 4.02 -15.24 -39.39
N GLU A 148 5.31 -15.54 -39.51
CA GLU A 148 5.96 -15.78 -40.81
C GLU A 148 5.40 -17.05 -41.48
N LYS A 149 5.14 -18.12 -40.72
CA LYS A 149 4.47 -19.32 -41.22
C LYS A 149 3.09 -19.01 -41.82
N ILE A 150 2.32 -18.12 -41.19
CA ILE A 150 0.99 -17.73 -41.68
C ILE A 150 1.09 -16.86 -42.92
N TRP A 151 2.07 -15.95 -42.98
CA TRP A 151 2.34 -15.14 -44.17
C TRP A 151 2.66 -16.01 -45.40
N MET A 152 3.39 -17.10 -45.20
CA MET A 152 3.74 -18.03 -46.28
C MET A 152 2.60 -18.99 -46.67
N ALA A 153 1.76 -19.39 -45.71
CA ALA A 153 0.80 -20.48 -45.91
C ALA A 153 -0.45 -20.12 -46.73
N SER A 154 -0.80 -18.83 -46.87
CA SER A 154 -2.01 -18.44 -47.59
C SER A 154 -1.82 -17.19 -48.44
N SER A 155 -2.14 -17.33 -49.73
CA SER A 155 -2.30 -16.21 -50.66
C SER A 155 -3.66 -15.50 -50.49
N ASP A 156 -4.63 -16.14 -49.82
CA ASP A 156 -5.92 -15.52 -49.50
C ASP A 156 -5.75 -14.52 -48.36
N THR A 157 -5.96 -13.25 -48.68
CA THR A 157 -5.80 -12.14 -47.74
C THR A 157 -6.72 -12.25 -46.53
N ALA A 158 -7.96 -12.71 -46.69
CA ALA A 158 -8.92 -12.80 -45.58
C ALA A 158 -8.52 -13.93 -44.61
N VAL A 159 -8.22 -15.12 -45.15
CA VAL A 159 -7.77 -16.26 -44.35
C VAL A 159 -6.46 -15.95 -43.62
N ARG A 160 -5.51 -15.32 -44.32
CA ARG A 160 -4.23 -14.90 -43.73
C ARG A 160 -4.44 -13.90 -42.59
N ASN A 161 -5.25 -12.87 -42.80
CA ASN A 161 -5.50 -11.85 -41.78
C ASN A 161 -6.18 -12.43 -40.53
N ALA A 162 -7.14 -13.34 -40.69
CA ALA A 162 -7.78 -14.02 -39.58
C ALA A 162 -6.78 -14.85 -38.75
N ASN A 163 -5.93 -15.63 -39.42
CA ASN A 163 -4.91 -16.46 -38.75
C ASN A 163 -3.84 -15.60 -38.06
N LEU A 164 -3.42 -14.49 -38.68
CA LEU A 164 -2.48 -13.54 -38.08
C LEU A 164 -3.07 -12.92 -36.82
N LEU A 165 -4.30 -12.42 -36.89
CA LEU A 165 -4.98 -11.83 -35.74
C LEU A 165 -5.07 -12.82 -34.58
N HIS A 166 -5.50 -14.06 -34.86
CA HIS A 166 -5.57 -15.10 -33.84
C HIS A 166 -4.20 -15.37 -33.19
N THR A 167 -3.15 -15.53 -34.01
CA THR A 167 -1.78 -15.80 -33.53
C THR A 167 -1.24 -14.65 -32.70
N ILE A 168 -1.42 -13.41 -33.15
CA ILE A 168 -1.01 -12.21 -32.41
C ILE A 168 -1.72 -12.17 -31.06
N ILE A 169 -3.04 -12.38 -31.00
CA ILE A 169 -3.80 -12.39 -29.74
C ILE A 169 -3.26 -13.44 -28.76
N VAL A 170 -3.02 -14.67 -29.23
CA VAL A 170 -2.53 -15.78 -28.38
C VAL A 170 -1.17 -15.43 -27.78
N TYR A 171 -0.21 -15.02 -28.62
CA TYR A 171 1.14 -14.72 -28.16
C TYR A 171 1.21 -13.42 -27.34
N ASP A 172 0.46 -12.37 -27.68
CA ASP A 172 0.44 -11.12 -26.89
C ASP A 172 -0.23 -11.34 -25.53
N THR A 173 -1.23 -12.21 -25.45
CA THR A 173 -1.81 -12.63 -24.16
C THR A 173 -0.78 -13.35 -23.29
N LEU A 174 0.06 -14.20 -23.87
CA LEU A 174 1.12 -14.91 -23.15
C LEU A 174 2.26 -13.97 -22.76
N ILE A 175 2.78 -13.18 -23.72
CA ILE A 175 3.84 -12.20 -23.51
C ILE A 175 3.42 -11.18 -22.44
N SER A 176 2.19 -10.69 -22.45
CA SER A 176 1.70 -9.76 -21.42
C SER A 176 1.71 -10.36 -20.00
N LYS A 177 1.55 -11.69 -19.84
CA LYS A 177 1.73 -12.36 -18.54
C LYS A 177 3.19 -12.30 -18.08
N TYR A 178 4.13 -12.55 -18.98
CA TYR A 178 5.57 -12.48 -18.67
C TYR A 178 6.04 -11.04 -18.42
N ILE A 179 5.55 -10.07 -19.20
CA ILE A 179 5.83 -8.64 -18.97
C ILE A 179 5.38 -8.22 -17.57
N ARG A 180 4.21 -8.69 -17.13
CA ARG A 180 3.73 -8.41 -15.77
C ARG A 180 4.62 -9.03 -14.70
N ALA A 181 5.05 -10.28 -14.88
CA ALA A 181 5.96 -10.93 -13.94
C ALA A 181 7.34 -10.23 -13.90
N ALA A 182 7.85 -9.79 -15.06
CA ALA A 182 9.05 -8.98 -15.16
C ALA A 182 8.91 -7.65 -14.42
N ALA A 183 7.78 -6.94 -14.61
CA ALA A 183 7.51 -5.69 -13.90
C ALA A 183 7.44 -5.88 -12.37
N GLY A 184 6.91 -7.02 -11.90
CA GLY A 184 6.92 -7.37 -10.47
C GLY A 184 8.31 -7.71 -9.92
N SER A 185 9.31 -8.01 -10.76
CA SER A 185 10.63 -8.48 -10.29
C SER A 185 11.35 -7.42 -9.45
N GLN A 186 11.19 -6.13 -9.76
CA GLN A 186 11.73 -5.05 -8.93
C GLN A 186 11.08 -4.98 -7.55
N TYR A 187 9.76 -5.20 -7.47
CA TYR A 187 9.04 -5.25 -6.20
C TYR A 187 9.56 -6.40 -5.34
N LEU A 188 9.67 -7.60 -5.92
CA LEU A 188 10.22 -8.77 -5.25
C LEU A 188 11.65 -8.53 -4.76
N ALA A 189 12.52 -7.98 -5.62
CA ALA A 189 13.92 -7.71 -5.27
C ALA A 189 14.05 -6.77 -4.07
N ARG A 190 13.24 -5.70 -4.02
CA ARG A 190 13.19 -4.78 -2.87
C ARG A 190 12.72 -5.48 -1.60
N ARG A 191 11.65 -6.29 -1.69
CA ARG A 191 11.11 -7.03 -0.53
C ARG A 191 12.12 -8.05 -0.01
N LEU A 192 12.78 -8.80 -0.89
CA LEU A 192 13.84 -9.73 -0.53
C LEU A 192 15.03 -9.01 0.10
N TYR A 193 15.48 -7.89 -0.46
CA TYR A 193 16.59 -7.11 0.09
C TYR A 193 16.31 -6.64 1.52
N VAL A 194 15.13 -6.05 1.77
CA VAL A 194 14.74 -5.59 3.11
C VAL A 194 14.66 -6.77 4.07
N THR A 195 14.01 -7.86 3.66
CA THR A 195 13.84 -9.03 4.52
C THR A 195 15.19 -9.66 4.86
N ASP A 196 16.07 -9.84 3.88
CA ASP A 196 17.37 -10.49 4.03
C ASP A 196 18.37 -9.65 4.85
N SER A 197 18.20 -8.32 4.84
CA SER A 197 19.00 -7.40 5.68
C SER A 197 18.68 -7.53 7.18
N LEU A 198 17.50 -8.08 7.51
CA LEU A 198 16.99 -8.19 8.87
C LEU A 198 17.01 -9.65 9.36
N ILE A 199 16.71 -10.61 8.49
CA ILE A 199 16.80 -12.04 8.76
C ILE A 199 17.29 -12.78 7.52
N ALA A 200 18.43 -13.47 7.64
CA ALA A 200 19.00 -14.20 6.52
C ALA A 200 18.05 -15.30 6.05
N ILE A 201 17.56 -15.21 4.81
CA ILE A 201 16.77 -16.26 4.17
C ILE A 201 17.72 -17.13 3.32
N ASP A 202 17.65 -18.45 3.49
CA ASP A 202 18.47 -19.36 2.70
C ASP A 202 18.12 -19.28 1.20
N SER A 203 19.10 -19.62 0.35
CA SER A 203 18.97 -19.49 -1.10
C SER A 203 17.86 -20.38 -1.70
N VAL A 204 17.54 -21.51 -1.05
CA VAL A 204 16.50 -22.43 -1.53
C VAL A 204 15.13 -21.79 -1.37
N ARG A 205 14.85 -21.23 -0.18
CA ARG A 205 13.61 -20.50 0.09
C ARG A 205 13.47 -19.23 -0.73
N LYS A 206 14.56 -18.44 -0.89
CA LYS A 206 14.56 -17.26 -1.79
C LYS A 206 14.16 -17.64 -3.22
N SER A 207 14.75 -18.72 -3.74
CA SER A 207 14.46 -19.22 -5.08
C SER A 207 13.02 -19.74 -5.20
N ALA A 208 12.50 -20.41 -4.18
CA ALA A 208 11.12 -20.87 -4.13
C ALA A 208 10.14 -19.68 -4.12
N LEU A 209 10.40 -18.65 -3.32
CA LEU A 209 9.60 -17.44 -3.25
C LEU A 209 9.60 -16.71 -4.59
N ALA A 210 10.76 -16.54 -5.22
CA ALA A 210 10.86 -15.89 -6.52
C ALA A 210 10.05 -16.62 -7.60
N ARG A 211 10.14 -17.95 -7.66
CA ARG A 211 9.35 -18.76 -8.59
C ARG A 211 7.85 -18.66 -8.32
N SER A 212 7.44 -18.80 -7.06
CA SER A 212 6.03 -18.71 -6.68
C SER A 212 5.46 -17.32 -6.98
N TYR A 213 6.23 -16.25 -6.74
CA TYR A 213 5.84 -14.88 -7.03
C TYR A 213 5.65 -14.63 -8.53
N ILE A 214 6.64 -15.01 -9.34
CA ILE A 214 6.56 -14.91 -10.81
C ILE A 214 5.33 -15.65 -11.33
N PHE A 215 5.07 -16.86 -10.83
CA PHE A 215 3.89 -17.65 -11.18
C PHE A 215 2.59 -16.92 -10.84
N ASN A 216 2.45 -16.40 -9.61
CA ASN A 216 1.26 -15.66 -9.20
C ASN A 216 1.05 -14.39 -10.04
N CYS A 217 2.10 -13.63 -10.33
CA CYS A 217 2.02 -12.47 -11.23
C CYS A 217 1.54 -12.85 -12.65
N MET A 218 1.92 -14.02 -13.17
CA MET A 218 1.44 -14.49 -14.47
C MET A 218 -0.03 -14.92 -14.46
N GLN A 219 -0.50 -15.51 -13.36
CA GLN A 219 -1.86 -16.06 -13.24
C GLN A 219 -2.89 -14.99 -12.87
N HIS A 220 -2.57 -14.10 -11.94
CA HIS A 220 -3.55 -13.21 -11.32
C HIS A 220 -3.38 -11.76 -11.77
N LYS A 221 -3.90 -11.45 -12.97
CA LYS A 221 -3.82 -10.11 -13.57
C LYS A 221 -4.64 -9.03 -12.82
N SER A 222 -5.57 -9.41 -11.95
CA SER A 222 -6.33 -8.45 -11.14
C SER A 222 -5.67 -8.11 -9.81
N MET A 223 -4.78 -8.97 -9.29
CA MET A 223 -4.16 -8.81 -7.98
C MET A 223 -3.01 -7.80 -8.01
N SER A 224 -2.84 -6.99 -6.95
CA SER A 224 -1.70 -6.09 -6.86
C SER A 224 -0.37 -6.87 -6.76
N TYR A 225 0.77 -6.19 -6.92
CA TYR A 225 2.06 -6.84 -6.69
C TYR A 225 2.25 -7.25 -5.22
N ALA A 226 1.64 -6.53 -4.28
CA ALA A 226 1.65 -6.88 -2.87
C ALA A 226 0.85 -8.17 -2.62
N ASP A 227 -0.38 -8.27 -3.14
CA ASP A 227 -1.21 -9.47 -2.93
C ASP A 227 -0.58 -10.72 -3.56
N ASN A 228 0.05 -10.57 -4.74
CA ASN A 228 0.79 -11.65 -5.38
C ASN A 228 2.02 -12.07 -4.55
N PHE A 229 2.69 -11.11 -3.92
CA PHE A 229 3.79 -11.38 -3.00
C PHE A 229 3.31 -12.11 -1.76
N ASP A 230 2.23 -11.67 -1.13
CA ASP A 230 1.68 -12.30 0.06
C ASP A 230 1.25 -13.75 -0.22
N LYS A 231 0.59 -13.97 -1.36
CA LYS A 231 0.22 -15.32 -1.80
C LYS A 231 1.44 -16.21 -2.05
N ALA A 232 2.49 -15.68 -2.67
CA ALA A 232 3.72 -16.41 -2.89
C ALA A 232 4.49 -16.67 -1.59
N PHE A 233 4.55 -15.69 -0.71
CA PHE A 233 5.20 -15.76 0.60
C PHE A 233 4.56 -16.86 1.46
N ASN A 234 3.23 -16.86 1.56
CA ASN A 234 2.46 -17.87 2.29
C ASN A 234 2.55 -19.28 1.69
N SER A 235 3.02 -19.42 0.44
CA SER A 235 3.25 -20.74 -0.17
C SER A 235 4.63 -21.33 0.13
N VAL A 236 5.56 -20.51 0.63
CA VAL A 236 6.97 -20.89 0.86
C VAL A 236 7.33 -20.91 2.33
N PHE A 237 6.83 -19.93 3.09
CA PHE A 237 7.10 -19.82 4.52
C PHE A 237 5.96 -20.47 5.31
N ASN A 238 6.34 -21.28 6.29
CA ASN A 238 5.37 -21.85 7.21
C ASN A 238 5.13 -20.87 8.34
N LEU A 239 3.90 -20.43 8.43
CA LEU A 239 3.44 -19.45 9.39
C LEU A 239 3.89 -19.70 10.85
N TYR A 240 3.86 -20.96 11.29
CA TYR A 240 4.19 -21.32 12.67
C TYR A 240 5.70 -21.48 12.91
N ALA A 241 6.47 -21.78 11.86
CA ALA A 241 7.91 -21.98 11.96
C ALA A 241 8.70 -20.69 11.66
N ASP A 242 8.12 -19.74 10.94
CA ASP A 242 8.81 -18.59 10.35
C ASP A 242 8.28 -17.23 10.88
N THR A 243 7.75 -17.20 12.10
CA THR A 243 7.12 -15.99 12.70
C THR A 243 8.01 -14.75 12.67
N GLY A 244 9.32 -14.90 12.89
CA GLY A 244 10.28 -13.81 12.79
C GLY A 244 10.37 -13.20 11.38
N VAL A 245 10.29 -14.03 10.33
CA VAL A 245 10.29 -13.56 8.94
C VAL A 245 8.99 -12.81 8.64
N TYR A 246 7.85 -13.32 9.10
CA TYR A 246 6.56 -12.63 8.95
C TYR A 246 6.56 -11.25 9.61
N ALA A 247 7.04 -11.15 10.86
CA ALA A 247 7.09 -9.89 11.59
C ALA A 247 7.92 -8.83 10.84
N ILE A 248 9.04 -9.24 10.23
CA ILE A 248 9.91 -8.36 9.44
C ILE A 248 9.23 -7.92 8.14
N VAL A 249 8.68 -8.87 7.38
CA VAL A 249 8.06 -8.62 6.07
C VAL A 249 6.88 -7.65 6.19
N TYR A 250 6.11 -7.76 7.26
CA TYR A 250 4.91 -6.96 7.50
C TYR A 250 5.10 -5.83 8.52
N ASN A 251 6.34 -5.51 8.92
CA ASN A 251 6.62 -4.57 10.02
C ASN A 251 5.96 -3.20 9.82
N ALA A 252 6.00 -2.63 8.61
CA ALA A 252 5.39 -1.33 8.33
C ALA A 252 3.86 -1.36 8.51
N ASP A 253 3.20 -2.43 8.04
CA ASP A 253 1.75 -2.60 8.23
C ASP A 253 1.41 -2.83 9.71
N ILE A 254 2.24 -3.60 10.42
CA ILE A 254 2.08 -3.87 11.85
C ILE A 254 2.17 -2.56 12.62
N ILE A 255 3.19 -1.73 12.36
CA ILE A 255 3.37 -0.43 13.01
C ILE A 255 2.15 0.47 12.75
N ARG A 256 1.76 0.65 11.48
CA ARG A 256 0.60 1.48 11.13
C ARG A 256 -0.69 1.00 11.80
N ASN A 257 -0.95 -0.31 11.78
CA ASN A 257 -2.14 -0.88 12.41
C ASN A 257 -2.08 -0.74 13.94
N THR A 258 -0.89 -0.85 14.53
CA THR A 258 -0.67 -0.62 15.96
C THR A 258 -1.03 0.83 16.33
N GLU A 259 -0.51 1.81 15.60
CA GLU A 259 -0.77 3.24 15.85
C GLU A 259 -2.26 3.58 15.77
N LEU A 260 -2.95 3.09 14.72
CA LEU A 260 -4.38 3.30 14.54
C LEU A 260 -5.20 2.64 15.67
N ALA A 261 -4.91 1.39 16.00
CA ALA A 261 -5.62 0.66 17.05
C ALA A 261 -5.35 1.22 18.46
N THR A 262 -4.12 1.70 18.69
CA THR A 262 -3.72 2.37 19.95
C THR A 262 -4.50 3.67 20.10
N THR A 263 -4.55 4.49 19.06
CA THR A 263 -5.29 5.75 19.05
C THR A 263 -6.78 5.51 19.27
N SER A 264 -7.37 4.52 18.59
CA SER A 264 -8.77 4.15 18.77
C SER A 264 -9.06 3.67 20.19
N SER A 265 -8.20 2.81 20.76
CA SER A 265 -8.37 2.29 22.13
C SER A 265 -8.23 3.41 23.16
N MET A 266 -7.25 4.30 22.99
CA MET A 266 -7.10 5.51 23.81
C MET A 266 -8.35 6.37 23.77
N ALA A 267 -8.92 6.62 22.59
CA ALA A 267 -10.15 7.40 22.47
C ALA A 267 -11.33 6.75 23.21
N SER A 268 -11.42 5.40 23.20
CA SER A 268 -12.42 4.68 24.00
C SER A 268 -12.24 4.89 25.50
N TYR A 269 -11.02 4.74 26.02
CA TYR A 269 -10.74 4.96 27.45
C TYR A 269 -10.96 6.41 27.87
N VAL A 270 -10.57 7.39 27.05
CA VAL A 270 -10.85 8.81 27.29
C VAL A 270 -12.34 9.09 27.38
N LYS A 271 -13.12 8.47 26.48
CA LYS A 271 -14.58 8.63 26.43
C LYS A 271 -15.29 7.95 27.60
N GLN A 272 -14.84 6.78 28.01
CA GLN A 272 -15.50 5.95 29.02
C GLN A 272 -15.10 6.33 30.46
N ASP A 273 -13.82 6.58 30.69
CA ASP A 273 -13.25 6.67 32.04
C ASP A 273 -12.73 8.07 32.40
N HIS A 274 -12.84 9.03 31.48
CA HIS A 274 -12.43 10.44 31.66
C HIS A 274 -10.99 10.63 32.15
N LEU A 275 -10.08 9.73 31.81
CA LEU A 275 -8.72 9.64 32.36
C LEU A 275 -7.92 10.94 32.35
N SER A 276 -7.11 11.16 33.39
CA SER A 276 -6.16 12.26 33.46
C SER A 276 -5.02 12.11 32.44
N ALA A 277 -4.34 13.22 32.11
CA ALA A 277 -3.20 13.19 31.20
C ALA A 277 -2.03 12.33 31.73
N TYR A 278 -1.87 12.27 33.05
CA TYR A 278 -0.86 11.43 33.70
C TYR A 278 -1.17 9.94 33.47
N THR A 279 -2.40 9.52 33.79
CA THR A 279 -2.88 8.15 33.61
C THR A 279 -2.78 7.71 32.15
N LEU A 280 -3.17 8.59 31.22
CA LEU A 280 -3.02 8.34 29.79
C LEU A 280 -1.57 8.05 29.41
N ASN A 281 -0.62 8.86 29.89
CA ASN A 281 0.80 8.64 29.61
C ASN A 281 1.32 7.30 30.16
N GLU A 282 0.78 6.80 31.28
CA GLU A 282 1.14 5.50 31.84
C GLU A 282 0.54 4.33 31.04
N ILE A 283 -0.72 4.43 30.59
CA ILE A 283 -1.37 3.32 29.87
C ILE A 283 -1.05 3.25 28.37
N ILE A 284 -0.66 4.37 27.74
CA ILE A 284 -0.29 4.41 26.30
C ILE A 284 0.72 3.32 25.92
N PRO A 285 1.87 3.15 26.60
CA PRO A 285 2.84 2.11 26.24
C PRO A 285 2.27 0.69 26.41
N LEU A 286 1.38 0.46 27.37
CA LEU A 286 0.71 -0.83 27.59
C LEU A 286 -0.29 -1.14 26.47
N ILE A 287 -1.12 -0.16 26.10
CA ILE A 287 -2.05 -0.27 24.97
C ILE A 287 -1.27 -0.49 23.68
N ALA A 288 -0.20 0.29 23.43
CA ALA A 288 0.63 0.13 22.25
C ALA A 288 1.27 -1.27 22.18
N GLY A 289 1.72 -1.81 23.32
CA GLY A 289 2.21 -3.19 23.44
C GLY A 289 1.14 -4.23 23.09
N ARG A 290 -0.06 -4.10 23.69
CA ARG A 290 -1.22 -4.94 23.42
C ARG A 290 -1.61 -4.95 21.95
N GLU A 291 -1.80 -3.76 21.37
CA GLU A 291 -2.22 -3.60 19.98
C GLU A 291 -1.15 -4.05 18.99
N ARG A 292 0.14 -3.90 19.34
CA ARG A 292 1.23 -4.43 18.52
C ARG A 292 1.21 -5.94 18.44
N GLU A 293 1.07 -6.62 19.57
CA GLU A 293 0.96 -8.08 19.59
C GLU A 293 -0.29 -8.57 18.84
N ILE A 294 -1.43 -7.89 19.00
CA ILE A 294 -2.66 -8.18 18.24
C ILE A 294 -2.45 -7.96 16.73
N ALA A 295 -1.78 -6.87 16.33
CA ALA A 295 -1.49 -6.58 14.92
C ALA A 295 -0.57 -7.65 14.30
N ILE A 296 0.42 -8.15 15.05
CA ILE A 296 1.26 -9.28 14.67
C ILE A 296 0.39 -10.53 14.47
N ILE A 297 -0.45 -10.88 15.44
CA ILE A 297 -1.35 -12.05 15.35
C ILE A 297 -2.33 -11.92 14.17
N ASN A 298 -2.86 -10.73 13.90
CA ASN A 298 -3.75 -10.48 12.77
C ASN A 298 -3.05 -10.64 11.41
N LYS A 299 -1.76 -10.28 11.32
CA LYS A 299 -0.97 -10.50 10.11
C LYS A 299 -0.57 -11.96 9.93
N ILE A 300 -0.30 -12.65 11.03
CA ILE A 300 0.01 -14.08 11.02
C ILE A 300 -1.26 -14.88 10.64
N PHE A 301 -2.40 -14.58 11.27
CA PHE A 301 -3.67 -15.24 11.05
C PHE A 301 -4.69 -14.29 10.39
N PRO A 302 -4.62 -14.08 9.05
CA PRO A 302 -5.50 -13.15 8.37
C PRO A 302 -6.97 -13.59 8.43
N ASN A 303 -7.22 -14.90 8.49
CA ASN A 303 -8.55 -15.46 8.64
C ASN A 303 -8.84 -15.83 10.10
N TYR A 304 -10.10 -15.72 10.48
CA TYR A 304 -10.60 -16.17 11.78
C TYR A 304 -10.30 -17.66 12.00
N ASN A 305 -9.83 -18.00 13.20
CA ASN A 305 -9.78 -19.36 13.71
C ASN A 305 -9.68 -19.35 15.25
N GLN A 306 -10.06 -20.45 15.90
CA GLN A 306 -10.07 -20.55 17.36
C GLN A 306 -8.69 -20.35 18.00
N HIS A 307 -7.62 -20.75 17.30
CA HIS A 307 -6.26 -20.57 17.80
C HIS A 307 -5.87 -19.08 17.85
N LYS A 308 -6.25 -18.30 16.83
CA LYS A 308 -6.09 -16.85 16.78
C LYS A 308 -6.78 -16.17 17.97
N ASP A 309 -8.03 -16.52 18.24
CA ASP A 309 -8.78 -15.98 19.38
C ASP A 309 -8.09 -16.31 20.70
N SER A 310 -7.61 -17.55 20.87
CA SER A 310 -6.89 -17.96 22.07
C SER A 310 -5.61 -17.13 22.28
N LEU A 311 -4.88 -16.80 21.21
CA LEU A 311 -3.70 -15.94 21.28
C LEU A 311 -4.07 -14.50 21.64
N ILE A 312 -5.10 -13.95 21.01
CA ILE A 312 -5.62 -12.61 21.33
C ILE A 312 -6.07 -12.52 22.79
N ASN A 313 -6.79 -13.53 23.29
CA ASN A 313 -7.22 -13.59 24.69
C ASN A 313 -6.03 -13.67 25.65
N THR A 314 -4.96 -14.39 25.28
CA THR A 314 -3.72 -14.43 26.08
C THR A 314 -3.06 -13.05 26.14
N ILE A 315 -3.08 -12.30 25.04
CA ILE A 315 -2.58 -10.91 24.99
C ILE A 315 -3.44 -10.02 25.90
N PHE A 316 -4.77 -10.12 25.84
CA PHE A 316 -5.64 -9.37 26.77
C PHE A 316 -5.39 -9.75 28.22
N GLN A 317 -5.26 -11.03 28.56
CA GLN A 317 -4.96 -11.46 29.94
C GLN A 317 -3.61 -10.92 30.45
N LYS A 318 -2.66 -10.69 29.55
CA LYS A 318 -1.35 -10.12 29.87
C LYS A 318 -1.41 -8.61 30.15
N TYR A 319 -2.09 -7.83 29.30
CA TYR A 319 -2.05 -6.36 29.36
C TYR A 319 -3.25 -5.74 30.08
N GLN A 320 -4.44 -6.31 29.92
CA GLN A 320 -5.69 -5.69 30.39
C GLN A 320 -5.74 -5.49 31.91
N PRO A 321 -5.32 -6.45 32.76
CA PRO A 321 -5.37 -6.25 34.21
C PRO A 321 -4.53 -5.07 34.72
N GLU A 322 -3.39 -4.80 34.08
CA GLU A 322 -2.52 -3.68 34.45
C GLU A 322 -3.13 -2.35 34.00
N ILE A 323 -3.67 -2.31 32.77
CA ILE A 323 -4.43 -1.16 32.25
C ILE A 323 -5.62 -0.85 33.18
N ASP A 324 -6.42 -1.86 33.51
CA ASP A 324 -7.60 -1.73 34.39
C ASP A 324 -7.20 -1.29 35.81
N SER A 325 -6.05 -1.75 36.32
CA SER A 325 -5.55 -1.33 37.64
C SER A 325 -5.16 0.15 37.66
N ILE A 326 -4.51 0.64 36.61
CA ILE A 326 -4.11 2.06 36.48
C ILE A 326 -5.36 2.93 36.31
N ILE A 327 -6.30 2.50 35.46
CA ILE A 327 -7.58 3.18 35.24
C ILE A 327 -8.41 3.21 36.52
N GLY A 328 -8.53 2.09 37.23
CA GLY A 328 -9.32 2.01 38.47
C GLY A 328 -8.78 2.95 39.56
N PHE A 329 -7.47 3.13 39.63
CA PHE A 329 -6.86 4.11 40.53
C PHE A 329 -7.27 5.55 40.20
N ASP A 330 -7.34 5.91 38.91
CA ASP A 330 -7.71 7.26 38.44
C ASP A 330 -9.23 7.51 38.43
N ALA A 331 -10.04 6.48 38.11
CA ALA A 331 -11.50 6.55 38.17
C ALA A 331 -12.00 6.81 39.60
N HIS A 332 -11.29 6.29 40.61
CA HIS A 332 -11.50 6.66 42.01
C HIS A 332 -11.19 8.14 42.31
N LEU A 333 -10.46 8.85 41.44
CA LEU A 333 -10.16 10.27 41.58
C LEU A 333 -11.24 11.17 40.96
N TYR A 334 -11.86 10.75 39.85
CA TYR A 334 -12.94 11.51 39.21
C TYR A 334 -14.26 11.47 39.98
N ALA A 335 -14.45 10.45 40.83
CA ALA A 335 -15.56 10.38 41.79
C ALA A 335 -15.35 11.28 43.01
N LEU A 336 -14.18 11.89 43.18
CA LEU A 336 -13.90 12.74 44.34
C LEU A 336 -14.68 14.05 44.27
N SER A 337 -15.24 14.43 45.41
CA SER A 337 -15.77 15.77 45.63
C SER A 337 -14.71 16.85 45.37
N GLN A 338 -15.12 18.06 45.02
CA GLN A 338 -14.21 19.22 44.90
C GLN A 338 -13.47 19.45 46.24
N ILE A 339 -14.14 19.16 47.36
CA ILE A 339 -13.58 19.23 48.72
C ILE A 339 -12.46 18.20 48.92
N GLU A 340 -12.66 16.95 48.49
CA GLU A 340 -11.61 15.92 48.55
C GLU A 340 -10.38 16.27 47.70
N VAL A 341 -10.60 16.87 46.53
CA VAL A 341 -9.50 17.39 45.71
C VAL A 341 -8.74 18.46 46.48
N ALA A 342 -9.42 19.43 47.10
CA ALA A 342 -8.76 20.47 47.91
C ALA A 342 -7.93 19.90 49.06
N ILE A 343 -8.45 18.92 49.81
CA ILE A 343 -7.72 18.26 50.91
C ILE A 343 -6.48 17.54 50.37
N ARG A 344 -6.59 16.86 49.23
CA ARG A 344 -5.48 16.11 48.66
C ARG A 344 -4.33 17.00 48.17
N PHE A 345 -4.68 18.17 47.62
CA PHE A 345 -3.72 19.18 47.16
C PHE A 345 -3.40 20.22 48.24
N ALA A 346 -3.64 19.92 49.53
CA ALA A 346 -3.50 20.89 50.61
C ALA A 346 -2.09 21.50 50.70
N TYR A 347 -1.05 20.72 50.35
CA TYR A 347 0.33 21.21 50.35
C TYR A 347 0.59 22.17 49.19
N GLU A 348 0.18 21.81 47.97
CA GLU A 348 0.35 22.61 46.76
C GLU A 348 -0.47 23.91 46.79
N LEU A 349 -1.64 23.88 47.44
CA LEU A 349 -2.51 25.03 47.66
C LEU A 349 -2.09 25.90 48.85
N GLU A 350 -1.04 25.50 49.57
CA GLU A 350 -0.55 26.18 50.78
C GLU A 350 -1.66 26.37 51.83
N LEU A 351 -2.52 25.36 52.01
CA LEU A 351 -3.64 25.45 52.95
C LEU A 351 -3.14 25.52 54.39
N THR A 352 -3.77 26.40 55.18
CA THR A 352 -3.54 26.44 56.62
C THR A 352 -4.11 25.19 57.29
N ILE A 353 -3.59 24.85 58.47
CA ILE A 353 -4.12 23.73 59.28
C ILE A 353 -5.62 23.91 59.54
N GLN A 354 -6.08 25.15 59.76
CA GLN A 354 -7.49 25.45 59.98
C GLN A 354 -8.32 25.15 58.72
N GLN A 355 -7.91 25.62 57.55
CA GLN A 355 -8.60 25.33 56.28
C GLN A 355 -8.70 23.82 56.01
N VAL A 356 -7.63 23.06 56.28
CA VAL A 356 -7.66 21.60 56.12
C VAL A 356 -8.69 20.96 57.06
N SER A 357 -8.77 21.42 58.32
CA SER A 357 -9.78 20.97 59.27
C SER A 357 -11.20 21.30 58.79
N ASP A 358 -11.43 22.55 58.36
CA ASP A 358 -12.75 23.01 57.89
C ASP A 358 -13.20 22.24 56.64
N LEU A 359 -12.26 21.91 55.73
CA LEU A 359 -12.54 21.06 54.57
C LEU A 359 -12.88 19.62 54.97
N GLN A 360 -12.22 19.05 55.99
CA GLN A 360 -12.54 17.70 56.50
C GLN A 360 -13.92 17.64 57.14
N ASP A 361 -14.31 18.70 57.85
CA ASP A 361 -15.64 18.85 58.43
C ASP A 361 -16.69 18.98 57.31
N ALA A 362 -16.44 19.85 56.32
CA ALA A 362 -17.31 20.01 55.16
C ALA A 362 -17.46 18.71 54.34
N LEU A 363 -16.39 17.92 54.19
CA LEU A 363 -16.44 16.62 53.53
C LEU A 363 -17.30 15.61 54.32
N SER A 364 -17.19 15.63 55.64
CA SER A 364 -18.00 14.76 56.50
C SER A 364 -19.48 15.12 56.41
N GLU A 365 -19.80 16.43 56.37
CA GLU A 365 -21.16 16.93 56.14
C GLU A 365 -21.70 16.52 54.75
N LEU A 366 -20.91 16.69 53.69
CA LEU A 366 -21.28 16.26 52.33
C LEU A 366 -21.65 14.78 52.27
N ARG A 367 -20.86 13.91 52.91
CA ARG A 367 -21.12 12.46 52.95
C ARG A 367 -22.40 12.12 53.69
N ASN A 368 -22.70 12.82 54.78
CA ASN A 368 -23.96 12.65 55.49
C ASN A 368 -25.17 13.10 54.64
N LEU A 369 -25.04 14.20 53.88
CA LEU A 369 -26.09 14.66 52.97
C LEU A 369 -26.33 13.65 51.82
N GLN A 370 -25.26 13.10 51.26
CA GLN A 370 -25.33 12.03 50.25
C GLN A 370 -26.03 10.78 50.81
N GLU A 371 -25.65 10.35 52.01
CA GLU A 371 -26.27 9.19 52.66
C GLU A 371 -27.77 9.42 52.92
N GLN A 372 -28.15 10.58 53.43
CA GLN A 372 -29.56 10.94 53.64
C GLN A 372 -30.35 10.95 52.33
N TYR A 373 -29.80 11.54 51.27
CA TYR A 373 -30.44 11.54 49.97
C TYR A 373 -30.65 10.11 49.44
N HIS A 374 -29.64 9.24 49.53
CA HIS A 374 -29.75 7.85 49.06
C HIS A 374 -30.63 6.95 49.93
N GLN A 375 -30.93 7.33 51.17
CA GLN A 375 -31.97 6.67 51.97
C GLN A 375 -33.37 6.95 51.40
N GLU A 376 -33.58 8.15 50.84
CA GLU A 376 -34.85 8.55 50.22
C GLU A 376 -34.96 8.09 48.76
N ASP A 377 -33.89 8.23 48.00
CA ASP A 377 -33.77 7.80 46.60
C ASP A 377 -32.48 7.00 46.36
N PRO A 378 -32.51 5.67 46.55
CA PRO A 378 -31.33 4.81 46.40
C PRO A 378 -30.73 4.76 44.99
N LEU A 379 -31.47 5.20 43.96
CA LEU A 379 -31.02 5.19 42.56
C LEU A 379 -30.82 6.60 41.99
N GLY A 380 -31.24 7.64 42.71
CA GLY A 380 -31.05 9.03 42.32
C GLY A 380 -29.58 9.46 42.37
N GLU A 381 -29.25 10.50 41.61
CA GLU A 381 -27.92 11.13 41.63
C GLU A 381 -27.96 12.38 42.53
N TYR A 382 -27.15 12.39 43.58
CA TYR A 382 -27.07 13.55 44.48
C TYR A 382 -26.24 14.67 43.84
N ASP A 383 -26.88 15.81 43.57
CA ASP A 383 -26.20 17.01 43.09
C ASP A 383 -25.51 17.77 44.22
N SER A 384 -24.21 17.52 44.39
CA SER A 384 -23.38 18.17 45.41
C SER A 384 -22.90 19.57 45.06
N ARG A 385 -23.13 20.06 43.83
CA ARG A 385 -22.48 21.29 43.31
C ARG A 385 -22.77 22.52 44.15
N PHE A 386 -24.03 22.69 44.56
CA PHE A 386 -24.45 23.82 45.40
C PHE A 386 -23.65 23.83 46.71
N PHE A 387 -23.66 22.72 47.43
CA PHE A 387 -22.98 22.58 48.72
C PHE A 387 -21.46 22.76 48.60
N GLU A 388 -20.84 22.07 47.64
CA GLU A 388 -19.39 22.13 47.43
C GLU A 388 -18.92 23.55 47.13
N SER A 389 -19.63 24.25 46.23
CA SER A 389 -19.26 25.61 45.83
C SER A 389 -19.46 26.62 46.95
N GLU A 390 -20.51 26.49 47.76
CA GLU A 390 -20.70 27.31 48.95
C GLU A 390 -19.55 27.15 49.94
N LYS A 391 -19.24 25.90 50.34
CA LYS A 391 -18.19 25.62 51.32
C LYS A 391 -16.79 25.99 50.84
N LEU A 392 -16.47 25.73 49.57
CA LEU A 392 -15.15 26.06 49.04
C LEU A 392 -14.94 27.57 48.90
N ASN A 393 -15.98 28.33 48.56
CA ASN A 393 -15.92 29.80 48.55
C ASN A 393 -15.76 30.40 49.96
N GLU A 394 -16.29 29.72 51.00
CA GLU A 394 -16.13 30.15 52.39
C GLU A 394 -14.73 29.86 52.93
N ILE A 395 -14.18 28.68 52.64
CA ILE A 395 -12.94 28.18 53.26
C ILE A 395 -11.68 28.59 52.49
N LEU A 396 -11.75 28.62 51.15
CA LEU A 396 -10.59 28.88 50.30
C LEU A 396 -10.58 30.31 49.77
N SER A 397 -9.38 30.82 49.48
CA SER A 397 -9.25 32.02 48.64
C SER A 397 -9.72 31.72 47.20
N ALA A 398 -10.05 32.78 46.46
CA ALA A 398 -10.46 32.66 45.06
C ALA A 398 -9.37 31.97 44.20
N GLU A 399 -8.10 32.28 44.44
CA GLU A 399 -6.95 31.67 43.78
C GLU A 399 -6.84 30.18 44.11
N GLN A 400 -6.87 29.82 45.40
CA GLN A 400 -6.82 28.40 45.84
C GLN A 400 -7.98 27.59 45.26
N TYR A 401 -9.20 28.15 45.26
CA TYR A 401 -10.33 27.45 44.67
C TYR A 401 -10.21 27.32 43.14
N THR A 402 -9.59 28.30 42.45
CA THR A 402 -9.29 28.17 41.01
C THR A 402 -8.40 26.94 40.78
N GLU A 403 -7.34 26.80 41.57
CA GLU A 403 -6.39 25.69 41.44
C GLU A 403 -7.04 24.33 41.73
N VAL A 404 -7.95 24.24 42.70
CA VAL A 404 -8.76 23.03 42.94
C VAL A 404 -9.58 22.66 41.70
N LEU A 405 -10.25 23.64 41.09
CA LEU A 405 -11.07 23.41 39.90
C LEU A 405 -10.19 23.05 38.69
N ILE A 406 -9.01 23.67 38.54
CA ILE A 406 -8.03 23.29 37.51
C ILE A 406 -7.61 21.83 37.71
N ALA A 407 -7.20 21.46 38.92
CA ALA A 407 -6.74 20.11 39.25
C ALA A 407 -7.81 19.06 38.93
N LYS A 408 -9.08 19.34 39.29
CA LYS A 408 -10.22 18.44 39.05
C LYS A 408 -10.61 18.35 37.57
N TYR A 409 -10.64 19.48 36.86
CA TYR A 409 -11.28 19.56 35.54
C TYR A 409 -10.32 19.64 34.35
N GLN A 410 -9.01 19.76 34.55
CA GLN A 410 -8.03 19.79 33.46
C GLN A 410 -8.10 18.56 32.53
N GLY A 411 -8.32 17.36 33.08
CA GLY A 411 -8.44 16.13 32.28
C GLY A 411 -9.69 16.13 31.40
N LYS A 412 -10.82 16.55 31.97
CA LYS A 412 -12.09 16.71 31.26
C LYS A 412 -12.00 17.79 30.17
N ALA A 413 -11.42 18.95 30.48
CA ALA A 413 -11.20 20.03 29.51
C ALA A 413 -10.32 19.59 28.34
N LYS A 414 -9.25 18.84 28.61
CA LYS A 414 -8.36 18.30 27.57
C LYS A 414 -9.09 17.30 26.67
N SER A 415 -9.89 16.43 27.27
CA SER A 415 -10.71 15.46 26.54
C SER A 415 -11.74 16.14 25.63
N TRP A 416 -12.41 17.20 26.12
CA TRP A 416 -13.34 18.00 25.32
C TRP A 416 -12.65 18.75 24.18
N ALA A 417 -11.46 19.32 24.43
CA ALA A 417 -10.66 19.93 23.38
C ALA A 417 -10.24 18.93 22.30
N GLN A 418 -9.91 17.69 22.68
CA GLN A 418 -9.59 16.62 21.74
C GLN A 418 -10.81 16.20 20.92
N PHE A 419 -11.98 16.08 21.56
CA PHE A 419 -13.23 15.75 20.89
C PHE A 419 -13.59 16.79 19.84
N ASP A 420 -13.51 18.08 20.20
CA ASP A 420 -13.76 19.18 19.27
C ASP A 420 -12.78 19.16 18.09
N TRP A 421 -11.49 18.92 18.34
CA TRP A 421 -10.51 18.80 17.26
C TRP A 421 -10.81 17.65 16.29
N ILE A 422 -11.22 16.49 16.81
CA ILE A 422 -11.63 15.36 15.97
C ILE A 422 -12.85 15.74 15.13
N ALA A 423 -13.85 16.40 15.72
CA ALA A 423 -15.01 16.87 14.98
C ALA A 423 -14.65 17.89 13.91
N MET A 424 -13.67 18.78 14.16
CA MET A 424 -13.16 19.71 13.16
C MET A 424 -12.46 19.00 11.99
N LEU A 425 -11.73 17.91 12.25
CA LEU A 425 -11.14 17.08 11.21
C LEU A 425 -12.22 16.40 10.37
N ASP A 426 -13.24 15.85 11.02
CA ASP A 426 -14.36 15.17 10.35
C ASP A 426 -15.18 16.14 9.48
N ALA A 427 -15.27 17.40 9.89
CA ALA A 427 -15.95 18.47 9.17
C ALA A 427 -15.06 19.21 8.13
N ASP A 428 -13.81 18.78 7.94
CA ASP A 428 -12.82 19.37 7.02
C ASP A 428 -12.45 20.85 7.28
N ILE A 429 -12.77 21.39 8.46
CA ILE A 429 -12.43 22.78 8.83
C ILE A 429 -11.07 22.88 9.55
N ALA A 430 -10.55 21.78 10.09
CA ALA A 430 -9.24 21.77 10.78
C ALA A 430 -8.07 22.17 9.88
N SER A 431 -8.21 22.08 8.55
CA SER A 431 -7.15 22.36 7.57
C SER A 431 -6.68 23.83 7.56
N HIS A 432 -7.47 24.74 8.12
CA HIS A 432 -7.18 26.17 8.19
C HIS A 432 -6.40 26.61 9.43
N TYR A 433 -6.15 25.69 10.36
CA TYR A 433 -5.67 26.01 11.69
C TYR A 433 -4.34 25.32 12.04
N ASP A 434 -3.56 25.95 12.91
CA ASP A 434 -2.43 25.28 13.56
C ASP A 434 -2.95 24.37 14.68
N SER A 435 -2.69 23.07 14.56
CA SER A 435 -3.22 22.05 15.46
C SER A 435 -2.81 22.27 16.92
N ALA A 436 -1.55 22.65 17.16
CA ALA A 436 -1.04 22.84 18.51
C ALA A 436 -1.66 24.07 19.18
N ALA A 437 -1.75 25.18 18.45
CA ALA A 437 -2.37 26.41 18.93
C ALA A 437 -3.87 26.19 19.22
N VAL A 438 -4.61 25.59 18.30
CA VAL A 438 -6.06 25.35 18.48
C VAL A 438 -6.34 24.39 19.63
N HIS A 439 -5.56 23.32 19.79
CA HIS A 439 -5.74 22.43 20.94
C HIS A 439 -5.57 23.16 22.27
N LEU A 440 -4.59 24.06 22.37
CA LEU A 440 -4.36 24.86 23.58
C LEU A 440 -5.50 25.86 23.82
N GLU A 441 -5.98 26.54 22.77
CA GLU A 441 -7.10 27.48 22.85
C GLU A 441 -8.40 26.78 23.28
N LEU A 442 -8.72 25.63 22.68
CA LEU A 442 -9.88 24.81 23.03
C LEU A 442 -9.79 24.31 24.47
N TYR A 443 -8.62 23.82 24.89
CA TYR A 443 -8.39 23.38 26.26
C TYR A 443 -8.63 24.50 27.27
N ASN A 444 -8.04 25.68 27.04
CA ASN A 444 -8.19 26.83 27.93
C ASN A 444 -9.65 27.32 27.99
N TYR A 445 -10.34 27.34 26.85
CA TYR A 445 -11.76 27.69 26.79
C TYR A 445 -12.62 26.72 27.62
N HIS A 446 -12.48 25.41 27.41
CA HIS A 446 -13.25 24.40 28.15
C HIS A 446 -12.96 24.44 29.65
N LEU A 447 -11.69 24.62 30.02
CA LEU A 447 -11.28 24.74 31.40
C LEU A 447 -11.91 25.96 32.06
N ALA A 448 -11.90 27.12 31.38
CA ALA A 448 -12.53 28.34 31.88
C ALA A 448 -14.04 28.17 32.08
N VAL A 449 -14.74 27.54 31.12
CA VAL A 449 -16.18 27.24 31.23
C VAL A 449 -16.47 26.35 32.44
N LEU A 450 -15.69 25.27 32.61
CA LEU A 450 -15.84 24.35 33.74
C LEU A 450 -15.58 25.06 35.08
N ILE A 451 -14.53 25.89 35.17
CA ILE A 451 -14.24 26.68 36.38
C ILE A 451 -15.41 27.61 36.70
N ALA A 452 -15.88 28.40 35.75
CA ALA A 452 -17.00 29.33 35.95
C ALA A 452 -18.29 28.60 36.35
N TYR A 453 -18.53 27.43 35.77
CA TYR A 453 -19.69 26.61 36.06
C TYR A 453 -19.68 26.09 37.50
N TYR A 454 -18.61 25.39 37.90
CA TYR A 454 -18.55 24.74 39.20
C TYR A 454 -18.27 25.71 40.35
N ARG A 455 -17.52 26.80 40.11
CA ARG A 455 -17.28 27.86 41.11
C ARG A 455 -18.56 28.49 41.63
N ASN A 456 -19.51 28.75 40.72
CA ASN A 456 -20.74 29.45 41.00
C ASN A 456 -21.93 28.48 41.11
N GLY A 457 -21.70 27.21 41.44
CA GLY A 457 -22.76 26.20 41.58
C GLY A 457 -23.85 26.57 42.59
N ASN A 458 -23.53 27.45 43.54
CA ASN A 458 -24.44 27.99 44.54
C ASN A 458 -25.16 29.29 44.12
N ASN A 459 -24.79 29.88 42.98
CA ASN A 459 -25.39 31.11 42.45
C ASN A 459 -25.60 31.01 40.93
N ALA A 460 -26.80 30.57 40.55
CA ALA A 460 -27.17 30.36 39.15
C ALA A 460 -27.05 31.63 38.27
N GLU A 461 -27.33 32.81 38.82
CA GLU A 461 -27.20 34.08 38.08
C GLU A 461 -25.73 34.39 37.76
N GLU A 462 -24.85 34.32 38.76
CA GLU A 462 -23.41 34.57 38.55
C GLU A 462 -22.77 33.48 37.70
N GLN A 463 -23.21 32.22 37.85
CA GLN A 463 -22.81 31.11 36.98
C GLN A 463 -23.10 31.42 35.52
N TYR A 464 -24.34 31.82 35.23
CA TYR A 464 -24.79 32.20 33.90
C TYR A 464 -23.97 33.36 33.34
N ILE A 465 -23.83 34.45 34.11
CA ILE A 465 -23.08 35.64 33.70
C ILE A 465 -21.62 35.29 33.38
N SER A 466 -20.99 34.49 34.25
CA SER A 466 -19.58 34.08 34.09
C SER A 466 -19.37 33.22 32.84
N VAL A 467 -20.21 32.21 32.62
CA VAL A 467 -20.13 31.36 31.42
C VAL A 467 -20.42 32.16 30.15
N SER A 468 -21.41 33.06 30.19
CA SER A 468 -21.76 33.92 29.05
C SER A 468 -20.58 34.81 28.62
N ARG A 469 -19.90 35.46 29.58
CA ARG A 469 -18.69 36.26 29.31
C ARG A 469 -17.56 35.43 28.67
N ILE A 470 -17.40 34.17 29.06
CA ILE A 470 -16.39 33.27 28.46
C ILE A 470 -16.79 32.93 27.02
N ASN A 471 -18.09 32.74 26.75
CA ASN A 471 -18.60 32.46 25.40
C ASN A 471 -18.43 33.66 24.45
N GLU A 472 -18.44 34.90 24.94
CA GLU A 472 -18.15 36.09 24.12
C GLU A 472 -16.73 36.08 23.53
N VAL A 473 -15.77 35.49 24.24
CA VAL A 473 -14.36 35.34 23.83
C VAL A 473 -14.01 33.92 23.36
N MET A 474 -15.01 33.13 22.99
CA MET A 474 -14.83 31.78 22.48
C MET A 474 -13.85 31.74 21.29
N PRO A 475 -12.90 30.77 21.25
CA PRO A 475 -11.95 30.62 20.15
C PRO A 475 -12.64 30.53 18.78
N ALA A 476 -12.03 31.11 17.75
CA ALA A 476 -12.61 31.14 16.40
C ALA A 476 -12.90 29.73 15.87
N ALA A 477 -11.97 28.80 16.08
CA ALA A 477 -12.12 27.38 15.74
C ALA A 477 -13.38 26.74 16.37
N LYS A 478 -13.67 27.03 17.63
CA LYS A 478 -14.86 26.50 18.32
C LYS A 478 -16.13 27.13 17.77
N ARG A 479 -16.12 28.42 17.47
CA ARG A 479 -17.27 29.14 16.89
C ARG A 479 -17.65 28.57 15.53
N GLU A 480 -16.66 28.36 14.66
CA GLU A 480 -16.86 27.75 13.34
C GLU A 480 -17.42 26.32 13.46
N LEU A 481 -16.91 25.51 14.40
CA LEU A 481 -17.45 24.18 14.67
C LEU A 481 -18.92 24.23 15.14
N LEU A 482 -19.29 25.21 15.99
CA LEU A 482 -20.67 25.37 16.45
C LEU A 482 -21.63 25.81 15.34
N GLU A 483 -21.18 26.65 14.41
CA GLU A 483 -21.98 27.07 13.24
C GLU A 483 -22.37 25.88 12.35
N LEU A 484 -21.49 24.87 12.26
CA LEU A 484 -21.75 23.63 11.51
C LEU A 484 -22.72 22.67 12.22
N TRP A 485 -22.80 22.73 13.54
CA TRP A 485 -23.68 21.86 14.34
C TRP A 485 -25.12 22.37 14.44
N GLU A 486 -25.53 23.38 13.66
CA GLU A 486 -26.88 23.95 13.68
C GLU A 486 -27.39 24.26 15.10
N TYR A 487 -26.51 24.80 15.97
CA TYR A 487 -26.76 25.08 17.40
C TYR A 487 -26.95 23.86 18.33
N GLN A 488 -26.72 22.62 17.87
CA GLN A 488 -26.64 21.46 18.77
C GLN A 488 -25.23 21.35 19.35
N THR A 489 -24.98 22.08 20.43
CA THR A 489 -23.70 21.98 21.15
C THR A 489 -23.55 20.57 21.76
N PRO A 490 -22.32 20.05 21.98
CA PRO A 490 -22.08 18.78 22.66
C PRO A 490 -22.42 18.84 24.16
N TYR A 491 -22.93 19.98 24.61
CA TYR A 491 -23.57 20.16 25.90
C TYR A 491 -25.06 19.81 25.87
N ALA A 492 -25.62 19.28 24.78
CA ALA A 492 -27.04 18.95 24.68
C ALA A 492 -27.56 17.95 25.75
N ASP A 493 -26.66 17.18 26.38
CA ASP A 493 -26.97 16.31 27.52
C ASP A 493 -26.73 16.98 28.90
N LEU A 494 -26.08 18.15 28.94
CA LEU A 494 -26.25 19.07 30.07
C LEU A 494 -27.60 19.75 29.81
N PRO A 495 -28.62 19.51 30.65
CA PRO A 495 -30.00 19.78 30.29
C PRO A 495 -30.18 21.16 29.65
N ASP A 496 -30.97 21.21 28.59
CA ASP A 496 -31.49 22.37 27.83
C ASP A 496 -32.08 23.51 28.70
N THR A 497 -31.92 23.47 30.02
CA THR A 497 -32.24 24.51 31.01
C THR A 497 -31.17 25.60 31.15
N PHE A 498 -30.02 25.52 30.47
CA PHE A 498 -28.99 26.57 30.60
C PHE A 498 -29.43 27.94 30.06
N PHE A 499 -30.40 27.98 29.15
CA PHE A 499 -30.87 29.23 28.50
C PHE A 499 -32.39 29.36 28.37
N GLN A 500 -33.18 28.45 28.97
CA GLN A 500 -34.63 28.60 29.03
C GLN A 500 -35.08 28.91 30.47
N TRP A 501 -35.32 30.20 30.70
CA TRP A 501 -36.27 30.67 31.71
C TRP A 501 -37.63 30.87 31.05
#